data_AF-A0A3A4PFB8-F1
#
_entry.id   AF-A0A3A4PFB8-F1
#
_cell.length_a   1.000
_cell.length_b   1.000
_cell.length_c   1.000
_cell.angle_alpha   90.00
_cell.angle_beta   90.00
_cell.angle_gamma   90.00
#
_symmetry.space_group_name_H-M   'P 1'
#
loop_
_entity.id
_entity.type
_entity.pdbx_description
1 polymer ?
#
loop_
_entity_poly.entity_id
_entity_poly.type
_entity_poly.pdbx_seq_one_letter_code
_entity_poly.pdbx_strand_id
1 'polypeptide(L)'
;MSDLHMPEFKSYEEEAAFWDNLDTAPFMEADMEWFRFETPMKRAIRVAILPEIAEKLILRAHSQGVTVETLVNALLLERIHKPLEIK
;
A
#
# COMPACT_ATOMS: atom_id res chain seq x y z
N MET A 1 17.52 -19.66 -21.30
CA MET A 1 16.17 -19.14 -21.08
C MET A 1 15.34 -19.55 -22.29
N SER A 2 14.14 -20.04 -22.06
CA SER A 2 13.24 -20.46 -23.14
C SER A 2 12.66 -19.22 -23.81
N ASP A 3 12.72 -19.13 -25.14
CA ASP A 3 12.07 -18.04 -25.88
C ASP A 3 10.56 -18.32 -25.97
N LEU A 4 9.73 -17.43 -25.44
CA LEU A 4 8.29 -17.54 -25.56
C LEU A 4 7.87 -17.13 -26.98
N HIS A 5 7.52 -18.10 -27.80
CA HIS A 5 6.97 -17.83 -29.13
C HIS A 5 5.48 -17.51 -29.03
N MET A 6 5.13 -16.23 -29.20
CA MET A 6 3.74 -15.77 -29.15
C MET A 6 2.99 -16.19 -30.44
N PRO A 7 1.91 -16.97 -30.34
CA PRO A 7 1.10 -17.34 -31.51
C PRO A 7 0.17 -16.17 -31.92
N GLU A 8 -0.29 -16.19 -33.17
CA GLU A 8 -1.38 -15.31 -33.61
C GLU A 8 -2.73 -15.93 -33.23
N PHE A 9 -3.53 -15.21 -32.44
CA PHE A 9 -4.84 -15.67 -32.00
C PHE A 9 -5.94 -15.23 -32.96
N LYS A 10 -6.88 -16.15 -33.25
CA LYS A 10 -8.03 -15.85 -34.12
C LYS A 10 -9.25 -15.36 -33.34
N SER A 11 -9.26 -15.57 -32.03
CA SER A 11 -10.32 -15.08 -31.13
C SER A 11 -9.78 -14.82 -29.73
N TYR A 12 -10.54 -14.03 -28.96
CA TYR A 12 -10.25 -13.75 -27.55
C TYR A 12 -10.32 -15.01 -26.67
N GLU A 13 -11.24 -15.94 -26.97
CA GLU A 13 -11.38 -17.19 -26.23
C GLU A 13 -10.16 -18.10 -26.40
N GLU A 14 -9.56 -18.10 -27.60
CA GLU A 14 -8.32 -18.84 -27.90
C GLU A 14 -7.12 -18.26 -27.15
N GLU A 15 -7.03 -16.94 -27.08
CA GLU A 15 -6.00 -16.23 -26.30
C GLU A 15 -6.13 -16.51 -24.80
N ALA A 16 -7.35 -16.43 -24.25
CA ALA A 16 -7.60 -16.74 -22.84
C ALA A 16 -7.21 -18.19 -22.50
N ALA A 17 -7.60 -19.14 -23.34
CA ALA A 17 -7.25 -20.55 -23.16
C ALA A 17 -5.73 -20.79 -23.23
N PHE A 18 -5.00 -20.03 -24.03
CA PHE A 18 -3.54 -20.12 -24.08
C PHE A 18 -2.90 -19.65 -22.76
N TRP A 19 -3.31 -18.49 -22.24
CA TRP A 19 -2.78 -17.96 -20.98
C TRP A 19 -3.14 -18.80 -19.77
N ASP A 20 -4.34 -19.39 -19.74
CA ASP A 20 -4.78 -20.26 -18.65
C ASP A 20 -3.96 -21.57 -18.54
N ASN A 21 -3.36 -22.01 -19.64
CA ASN A 21 -2.63 -23.27 -19.72
C ASN A 21 -1.11 -23.10 -19.88
N LEU A 22 -0.62 -21.86 -19.97
CA LEU A 22 0.81 -21.59 -20.12
C LEU A 22 1.53 -21.79 -18.77
N ASP A 23 2.44 -22.76 -18.73
CA ASP A 23 3.37 -22.90 -17.60
C ASP A 23 4.43 -21.81 -17.67
N THR A 24 4.41 -20.89 -16.70
CA THR A 24 5.36 -19.78 -16.62
C THR A 24 6.67 -20.16 -15.92
N ALA A 25 6.74 -21.33 -15.27
CA ALA A 25 7.92 -21.74 -14.49
C ALA A 25 9.24 -21.78 -15.29
N PRO A 26 9.27 -22.18 -16.58
CA PRO A 26 10.50 -22.17 -17.38
C PRO A 26 11.00 -20.77 -17.77
N PHE A 27 10.16 -19.74 -17.63
CA PHE A 27 10.46 -18.35 -17.98
C PHE A 27 10.78 -17.48 -16.75
N MET A 28 10.48 -17.98 -15.54
CA MET A 28 10.89 -17.33 -14.31
C MET A 28 12.36 -17.67 -14.04
N GLU A 29 13.17 -16.65 -13.81
CA GLU A 29 14.51 -16.87 -13.29
C GLU A 29 14.39 -17.57 -11.92
N ALA A 30 15.29 -18.52 -11.65
CA ALA A 30 15.38 -19.18 -10.35
C ALA A 30 16.18 -18.30 -9.36
N ASP A 31 16.13 -16.99 -9.52
CA ASP A 31 16.65 -16.06 -8.57
C ASP A 31 15.74 -16.11 -7.35
N MET A 32 16.24 -16.72 -6.27
CA MET A 32 15.58 -16.75 -4.96
C MET A 32 15.48 -15.35 -4.32
N GLU A 33 15.44 -14.28 -5.12
CA GLU A 33 15.12 -12.92 -4.70
C GLU A 33 13.62 -12.82 -4.45
N TRP A 34 13.22 -13.25 -3.26
CA TRP A 34 11.94 -12.85 -2.70
C TRP A 34 11.90 -11.32 -2.68
N PHE A 35 10.91 -10.73 -3.35
CA PHE A 35 10.62 -9.30 -3.28
C PHE A 35 10.59 -8.87 -1.80
N ARG A 36 11.65 -8.19 -1.36
CA ARG A 36 11.72 -7.64 -0.02
C ARG A 36 11.12 -6.25 -0.06
N PHE A 37 9.86 -6.13 0.32
CA PHE A 37 9.30 -4.84 0.66
C PHE A 37 10.03 -4.33 1.91
N GLU A 38 11.05 -3.50 1.71
CA GLU A 38 11.63 -2.72 2.79
C GLU A 38 10.58 -1.73 3.26
N THR A 39 9.76 -2.15 4.21
CA THR A 39 9.03 -1.21 5.05
C THR A 39 10.09 -0.61 5.97
N PRO A 40 10.46 0.68 5.83
CA PRO A 40 11.31 1.28 6.83
C PRO A 40 10.56 1.12 8.15
N MET A 41 11.17 0.43 9.12
CA MET A 41 10.63 0.29 10.47
C MET A 41 10.65 1.66 11.15
N LYS A 42 9.84 2.60 10.65
CA LYS A 42 9.59 3.88 11.28
C LYS A 42 8.77 3.56 12.52
N ARG A 43 9.44 3.51 13.66
CA ARG A 43 8.79 3.27 14.95
C ARG A 43 7.82 4.41 15.20
N ALA A 44 6.53 4.09 15.32
CA ALA A 44 5.53 5.05 15.75
C ALA A 44 5.88 5.57 17.16
N ILE A 45 5.80 6.88 17.35
CA ILE A 45 5.98 7.51 18.67
C ILE A 45 4.63 7.50 19.39
N ARG A 46 4.62 7.04 20.64
CA ARG A 46 3.42 7.10 21.49
C ARG A 46 3.34 8.45 22.18
N VAL A 47 2.21 9.12 22.03
CA VAL A 47 1.91 10.41 22.69
C VAL A 47 0.66 10.23 23.54
N ALA A 48 0.68 10.76 24.76
CA ALA A 48 -0.51 10.78 25.60
C ALA A 48 -1.50 11.83 25.05
N ILE A 49 -2.73 11.40 24.79
CA ILE A 49 -3.83 12.26 24.31
C ILE A 49 -4.94 12.21 25.36
N LEU A 50 -5.50 13.36 25.71
CA LEU A 50 -6.60 13.45 26.65
C LEU A 50 -7.83 12.67 26.13
N PRO A 51 -8.59 11.96 27.00
CA PRO A 51 -9.71 11.11 26.57
C PRO A 51 -10.72 11.83 25.67
N GLU A 52 -11.11 13.05 26.04
CA GLU A 52 -12.07 13.87 25.30
C GLU A 52 -11.59 14.29 23.91
N ILE A 53 -10.26 14.36 23.71
CA ILE A 53 -9.65 14.62 22.40
C ILE A 53 -9.59 13.33 21.59
N ALA A 54 -9.23 12.22 22.24
CA ALA A 54 -9.16 10.91 21.60
C ALA A 54 -10.52 10.49 21.03
N GLU A 55 -11.61 10.67 21.79
CA GLU A 55 -12.97 10.40 21.33
C GLU A 55 -13.33 11.20 20.07
N LYS A 56 -13.02 12.50 20.05
CA LYS A 56 -13.26 13.36 18.89
C LYS A 56 -12.45 12.93 17.67
N LEU A 57 -11.19 12.51 17.86
CA LEU A 57 -10.35 12.00 16.79
C LEU A 57 -10.89 10.69 16.23
N ILE A 58 -11.36 9.78 17.08
CA ILE A 58 -11.97 8.51 16.66
C ILE A 58 -13.23 8.75 15.82
N LEU A 59 -14.15 9.58 16.32
CA LEU A 59 -15.39 9.90 15.61
C LEU A 59 -15.12 10.56 14.25
N ARG A 60 -14.16 11.49 14.19
CA ARG A 60 -13.77 12.17 12.95
C ARG A 60 -13.07 11.24 11.97
N ALA A 61 -12.20 10.35 12.44
CA ALA A 61 -11.53 9.39 11.58
C ALA A 61 -12.54 8.43 10.94
N HIS A 62 -13.48 7.94 11.75
CA HIS A 62 -14.55 7.06 11.29
C HIS A 62 -15.47 7.74 10.25
N SER A 63 -15.87 8.99 10.47
CA SER A 63 -16.70 9.73 9.50
C SER A 63 -15.99 10.04 8.18
N GLN A 64 -14.65 9.99 8.16
CA GLN A 64 -13.81 10.19 6.98
C GLN A 64 -13.33 8.88 6.36
N GLY A 65 -13.68 7.72 6.92
CA GLY A 65 -13.26 6.40 6.42
C GLY A 65 -11.76 6.14 6.54
N VAL A 66 -11.05 6.82 7.46
CA VAL A 66 -9.61 6.69 7.68
C VAL A 66 -9.30 6.19 9.08
N THR A 67 -8.08 5.69 9.29
CA THR A 67 -7.62 5.33 10.64
C THR A 67 -7.32 6.59 11.46
N VAL A 68 -7.42 6.48 12.79
CA VAL A 68 -7.04 7.57 13.71
C VAL A 68 -5.59 7.98 13.50
N GLU A 69 -4.70 7.01 13.26
CA GLU A 69 -3.30 7.27 12.92
C GLU A 69 -3.15 8.13 11.67
N THR A 70 -3.85 7.78 10.58
CA THR A 70 -3.83 8.53 9.32
C THR A 70 -4.30 9.97 9.54
N LEU A 71 -5.43 10.14 10.24
CA LEU A 71 -5.98 11.47 10.55
C LEU A 71 -4.99 12.30 11.38
N VAL A 72 -4.42 11.73 12.44
CA VAL A 72 -3.47 12.42 13.32
C VAL A 72 -2.22 12.83 12.55
N ASN A 73 -1.65 11.93 11.75
CA ASN A 73 -0.46 12.24 10.95
C ASN A 73 -0.74 13.35 9.93
N ALA A 74 -1.89 13.34 9.26
CA ALA A 74 -2.29 14.41 8.34
C ALA A 74 -2.41 15.76 9.07
N LEU A 75 -3.09 15.79 10.22
CA LEU A 75 -3.23 17.01 11.03
C LEU A 75 -1.89 17.55 11.54
N LEU A 76 -1.00 16.65 12.01
CA LEU A 76 0.34 17.03 12.45
C LEU A 76 1.18 17.57 11.28
N LEU A 77 1.10 16.94 10.11
CA LEU A 77 1.77 17.40 8.90
C LEU A 77 1.29 18.79 8.50
N GLU A 78 -0.02 19.01 8.45
CA GLU A 78 -0.60 20.33 8.16
C GLU A 78 -0.14 21.39 9.18
N ARG A 79 -0.05 21.02 10.46
CA ARG A 79 0.30 21.95 11.52
C ARG A 79 1.78 22.28 11.56
N ILE A 80 2.68 21.32 11.29
CA ILE A 80 4.13 21.56 11.26
C ILE A 80 4.49 22.57 10.16
N HIS A 81 3.76 22.61 9.06
CA HIS A 81 3.96 23.58 7.98
C HIS A 81 3.35 24.95 8.27
N LYS A 82 2.59 25.12 9.35
CA LYS A 82 2.01 26.40 9.78
C LYS A 82 2.61 26.83 11.12
N PRO A 83 3.42 27.90 11.19
CA PRO A 83 4.05 28.33 12.43
C PRO A 83 3.01 28.48 13.55
N LEU A 84 3.32 27.86 14.68
CA LEU A 84 2.56 27.98 15.92
C LEU A 84 3.08 29.23 16.65
N GLU A 85 2.34 30.33 16.60
CA GLU A 85 2.50 31.38 17.61
C GLU A 85 1.90 30.88 18.91
N ILE A 86 2.75 30.38 19.80
CA ILE A 86 2.38 30.09 21.18
C ILE A 86 2.82 31.34 21.97
N LYS A 87 1.85 32.13 22.42
CA LYS A 87 2.05 33.28 23.32
C LYS A 87 2.08 32.83 24.77
#